data_AF-A0AAN7UHZ0-F1
#
_entry.id   AF-A0AAN7UHZ0-F1
#
_cell.length_a   1.000
_cell.length_b   1.000
_cell.length_c   1.000
_cell.angle_alpha   90.00
_cell.angle_beta   90.00
_cell.angle_gamma   90.00
#
_symmetry.space_group_name_H-M   'P 1'
#
loop_
_entity.id
_entity.type
_entity.pdbx_description
1 polymer ?
#
loop_
_entity_poly.entity_id
_entity_poly.type
_entity_poly.pdbx_seq_one_letter_code
_entity_poly.pdbx_strand_id
1 'polypeptide(L)'
;MNYSTTRTTNLNGGGHATNGASGDHYTNSTNGSHAANGLNGNHEHDRNGHGNTHTNGLSGHKNSPAQVPEIFKTPSEVPIAICGMGMRLPGGIRNDADLYSFLVNKGDARGPTPKDRFNIDSYYNAHNKPGTIITKHGYYLDDVDFSRFDVSMFNMTQAEVARLDPNQRLLLEVVREAFENAGEGNFRGKDIGSFVGVFTEDWQDLQNKDIGDFAPYQVIGKMDFVLGNRIAYEYDLRGPR
;
A
#
# COMPACT_ATOMS: atom_id res chain seq x y z
N MET A 1 -56.50 33.81 19.89
CA MET A 1 -55.36 34.39 20.62
C MET A 1 -54.10 34.07 19.81
N ASN A 2 -53.88 34.81 18.72
CA ASN A 2 -53.03 36.02 18.59
C ASN A 2 -51.53 35.68 18.77
N TYR A 3 -50.77 35.52 17.66
CA TYR A 3 -49.81 36.48 17.05
C TYR A 3 -48.52 36.63 17.90
N SER A 4 -47.26 36.68 17.42
CA SER A 4 -46.72 37.22 16.16
C SER A 4 -45.24 36.79 15.98
N THR A 5 -44.87 36.57 14.72
CA THR A 5 -43.55 36.65 14.08
C THR A 5 -42.76 37.91 14.46
N THR A 6 -41.42 37.93 14.37
CA THR A 6 -40.60 38.87 13.54
C THR A 6 -39.09 38.62 13.62
N ARG A 7 -38.50 38.58 12.41
CA ARG A 7 -37.11 38.48 11.91
C ARG A 7 -36.40 39.85 12.18
N THR A 8 -35.08 40.07 12.25
CA THR A 8 -34.13 40.21 11.12
C THR A 8 -32.87 40.97 11.63
N THR A 9 -31.67 40.50 11.22
CA THR A 9 -30.42 41.19 10.80
C THR A 9 -29.75 42.36 11.56
N ASN A 10 -28.41 42.17 11.64
CA ASN A 10 -27.28 43.10 11.46
C ASN A 10 -27.04 44.21 12.50
N LEU A 11 -25.77 44.35 12.92
CA LEU A 11 -24.88 45.44 12.47
C LEU A 11 -23.43 45.22 12.99
N ASN A 12 -22.48 45.43 12.06
CA ASN A 12 -21.03 45.54 12.28
C ASN A 12 -20.67 46.67 13.25
N GLY A 13 -19.54 46.53 13.96
CA GLY A 13 -18.75 47.70 14.36
C GLY A 13 -17.80 47.52 15.53
N GLY A 14 -16.51 47.37 15.22
CA GLY A 14 -15.48 48.26 15.78
C GLY A 14 -14.72 47.83 17.04
N GLY A 15 -13.40 47.71 16.89
CA GLY A 15 -12.48 48.50 17.71
C GLY A 15 -11.73 47.79 18.83
N HIS A 16 -10.46 47.53 18.54
CA HIS A 16 -9.36 47.18 19.45
C HIS A 16 -9.30 47.98 20.77
N ALA A 17 -8.91 47.29 21.85
CA ALA A 17 -7.61 47.43 22.54
C ALA A 17 -7.78 47.07 24.03
N THR A 18 -7.09 46.03 24.51
CA THR A 18 -6.94 45.78 25.96
C THR A 18 -5.48 45.87 26.35
N ASN A 19 -5.20 46.86 27.20
CA ASN A 19 -3.94 47.15 27.86
C ASN A 19 -3.49 46.02 28.80
N GLY A 20 -2.17 45.91 28.96
CA GLY A 20 -1.49 44.82 29.66
C GLY A 20 -1.48 44.87 31.19
N ALA A 21 -0.81 43.87 31.76
CA ALA A 21 -0.05 43.94 33.01
C ALA A 21 0.76 42.64 33.14
N SER A 22 2.08 42.77 33.36
CA SER A 22 3.01 41.69 33.65
C SER A 22 2.69 41.02 34.99
N GLY A 23 2.79 39.69 35.03
CA GLY A 23 2.76 38.89 36.26
C GLY A 23 3.81 37.79 36.19
N ASP A 24 4.85 37.91 37.01
CA ASP A 24 5.92 36.93 37.14
C ASP A 24 5.40 35.68 37.86
N HIS A 25 5.49 34.51 37.21
CA HIS A 25 5.30 33.22 37.86
C HIS A 25 6.55 32.35 37.70
N TYR A 26 7.27 32.18 38.80
CA TYR A 26 8.37 31.23 38.93
C TYR A 26 7.80 29.82 39.13
N THR A 27 8.16 28.88 38.25
CA THR A 27 8.22 27.47 38.65
C THR A 27 9.49 26.79 38.15
N ASN A 28 10.08 26.10 39.12
CA ASN A 28 11.39 25.46 39.24
C ASN A 28 11.72 24.48 38.10
N SER A 29 12.67 24.84 37.23
CA SER A 29 13.34 23.86 36.35
C SER A 29 14.60 23.36 37.05
N THR A 30 14.63 22.05 37.32
CA THR A 30 15.74 21.36 37.97
C THR A 30 16.95 21.36 37.03
N ASN A 31 18.01 22.09 37.41
CA ASN A 31 19.28 22.10 36.68
C ASN A 31 20.05 20.80 36.94
N GLY A 32 20.20 19.99 35.90
CA GLY A 32 21.30 19.02 35.78
C GLY A 32 22.51 19.71 35.17
N SER A 33 23.57 19.87 35.97
CA SER A 33 24.82 20.53 35.61
C SER A 33 25.65 19.69 34.63
N HIS A 34 26.03 20.27 33.49
CA HIS A 34 27.29 19.92 32.83
C HIS A 34 27.98 21.19 32.32
N ALA A 35 29.24 21.34 32.75
CA ALA A 35 30.06 22.51 32.55
C ALA A 35 30.48 22.70 31.08
N ALA A 36 30.40 23.94 30.61
CA ALA A 36 31.23 24.40 29.51
C ALA A 36 31.72 25.82 29.83
N ASN A 37 33.05 25.96 29.96
CA ASN A 37 33.78 27.21 30.16
C ASN A 37 33.45 28.22 29.05
N GLY A 38 32.85 29.35 29.42
CA GLY A 38 32.73 30.53 28.55
C GLY A 38 33.49 31.71 29.15
N LEU A 39 34.76 31.87 28.75
CA LEU A 39 35.52 33.11 28.93
C LEU A 39 35.59 33.82 27.57
N ASN A 40 34.82 34.89 27.39
CA ASN A 40 35.35 36.25 27.22
C ASN A 40 34.19 37.20 26.84
N GLY A 41 34.01 38.24 27.64
CA GLY A 41 33.21 39.39 27.26
C GLY A 41 33.93 40.23 26.20
N ASN A 42 33.14 41.00 25.45
CA ASN A 42 33.49 42.36 25.10
C ASN A 42 32.21 43.15 24.86
N HIS A 43 32.05 44.19 25.68
CA HIS A 43 31.07 45.26 25.53
C HIS A 43 31.59 46.20 24.44
N GLU A 44 30.81 46.45 23.39
CA GLU A 44 30.94 47.66 22.57
C GLU A 44 29.56 48.27 22.36
N HIS A 45 29.41 49.48 22.90
CA HIS A 45 28.31 50.39 22.61
C HIS A 45 28.76 51.31 21.48
N ASP A 46 28.13 51.23 20.31
CA ASP A 46 28.16 52.32 19.35
C ASP A 46 26.79 52.51 18.69
N ARG A 47 26.37 53.78 18.69
CA ARG A 47 25.08 54.28 18.20
C ARG A 47 25.17 54.64 16.72
N ASN A 48 24.05 54.43 16.03
CA ASN A 48 23.58 55.10 14.81
C ASN A 48 24.47 55.08 13.55
N GLY A 49 24.03 54.27 12.58
CA GLY A 49 24.32 54.45 11.17
C GLY A 49 23.38 53.61 10.32
N HIS A 50 22.25 54.17 9.89
CA HIS A 50 21.33 53.54 8.95
C HIS A 50 22.02 53.35 7.59
N GLY A 51 22.25 52.09 7.21
CA GLY A 51 22.71 51.68 5.90
C GLY A 51 22.05 50.36 5.53
N ASN A 52 20.84 50.45 4.97
CA ASN A 52 20.10 49.28 4.49
C ASN A 52 20.79 48.71 3.26
N THR A 53 21.75 47.81 3.47
CA THR A 53 22.27 46.91 2.45
C THR A 53 22.22 45.51 3.03
N HIS A 54 21.13 44.79 2.69
CA HIS A 54 21.03 43.36 2.97
C HIS A 54 22.04 42.63 2.08
N THR A 55 23.26 42.48 2.57
CA THR A 55 24.14 41.40 2.12
C THR A 55 23.88 40.21 3.05
N ASN A 56 23.54 39.07 2.46
CA ASN A 56 23.40 37.82 3.21
C ASN A 56 24.80 37.42 3.70
N GLY A 57 25.15 37.83 4.93
CA GLY A 57 26.35 37.41 5.60
C GLY A 57 26.32 35.90 5.84
N LEU A 58 27.22 35.17 5.18
CA LEU A 58 27.57 33.81 5.53
C LEU A 58 28.22 33.82 6.92
N SER A 59 27.43 33.61 7.98
CA SER A 59 27.97 33.27 9.29
C SER A 59 28.42 31.81 9.26
N GLY A 60 29.71 31.62 8.92
CA GLY A 60 30.38 30.33 8.90
C GLY A 60 30.56 29.75 10.30
N HIS A 61 29.64 28.86 10.71
CA HIS A 61 30.00 27.81 11.64
C HIS A 61 30.61 26.67 10.82
N LYS A 62 31.92 26.44 10.97
CA LYS A 62 32.56 25.22 10.46
C LYS A 62 32.04 24.05 11.28
N ASN A 63 30.92 23.46 10.89
CA ASN A 63 30.58 22.12 11.31
C ASN A 63 31.62 21.20 10.68
N SER A 64 32.52 20.65 11.51
CA SER A 64 33.24 19.43 11.16
C SER A 64 32.23 18.44 10.57
N PRO A 65 32.50 17.81 9.42
CA PRO A 65 31.56 16.83 8.89
C PRO A 65 31.36 15.78 9.97
N ALA A 66 30.12 15.66 10.45
CA ALA A 66 29.72 14.56 11.30
C ALA A 66 30.15 13.28 10.58
N GLN A 67 31.00 12.47 11.21
CA GLN A 67 31.25 11.12 10.73
C GLN A 67 29.90 10.41 10.78
N VAL A 68 29.28 10.27 9.62
CA VAL A 68 28.13 9.40 9.44
C VAL A 68 28.61 8.01 9.86
N PRO A 69 28.00 7.36 10.86
CA PRO A 69 28.42 6.03 11.26
C PRO A 69 28.34 5.10 10.04
N GLU A 70 29.34 4.23 9.85
CA GLU A 70 29.50 3.28 8.74
C GLU A 70 28.40 2.19 8.71
N ILE A 71 27.13 2.52 8.93
CA ILE A 71 26.02 1.57 8.93
C ILE A 71 25.45 1.38 7.52
N PHE A 72 25.81 2.24 6.57
CA PHE A 72 25.45 2.11 5.16
C PHE A 72 26.66 1.70 4.32
N LYS A 73 27.31 0.59 4.70
CA LYS A 73 28.09 -0.14 3.70
C LYS A 73 27.06 -0.72 2.74
N THR A 74 26.87 -0.10 1.58
CA THR A 74 26.08 -0.66 0.50
C THR A 74 26.56 -2.09 0.32
N PRO A 75 25.71 -3.12 0.55
CA PRO A 75 26.09 -4.47 0.22
C PRO A 75 26.64 -4.45 -1.21
N SER A 76 27.76 -5.10 -1.48
CA SER A 76 28.17 -5.34 -2.86
C SER A 76 26.93 -5.82 -3.61
N GLU A 77 26.56 -5.18 -4.71
CA GLU A 77 25.34 -5.51 -5.44
C GLU A 77 25.36 -7.00 -5.79
N VAL A 78 24.69 -7.82 -4.99
CA VAL A 78 24.60 -9.25 -5.21
C VAL A 78 23.51 -9.43 -6.27
N PRO A 79 23.82 -9.95 -7.46
CA PRO A 79 22.80 -10.21 -8.47
C PRO A 79 21.78 -11.22 -7.94
N ILE A 80 20.49 -10.97 -8.19
CA ILE A 80 19.40 -11.87 -7.82
C ILE A 80 19.01 -12.69 -9.05
N ALA A 81 19.06 -14.01 -8.94
CA ALA A 81 18.64 -14.92 -9.99
C ALA A 81 17.13 -15.18 -9.92
N ILE A 82 16.47 -15.24 -11.07
CA ILE A 82 15.11 -15.75 -11.20
C ILE A 82 15.23 -17.24 -11.51
N CYS A 83 14.91 -18.09 -10.52
CA CYS A 83 15.12 -19.54 -10.63
C CYS A 83 13.92 -20.28 -11.23
N GLY A 84 12.71 -19.72 -11.14
CA GLY A 84 11.51 -20.30 -11.72
C GLY A 84 10.36 -19.31 -11.75
N MET A 85 9.37 -19.61 -12.59
CA MET A 85 8.19 -18.75 -12.79
C MET A 85 6.94 -19.61 -12.88
N GLY A 86 5.85 -19.10 -12.32
CA GLY A 86 4.49 -19.60 -12.53
C GLY A 86 3.62 -18.42 -12.96
N MET A 87 2.63 -18.66 -13.81
CA MET A 87 1.75 -17.59 -14.28
C MET A 87 0.38 -18.09 -14.72
N ARG A 88 -0.58 -17.16 -14.71
CA ARG A 88 -1.89 -17.29 -15.32
C ARG A 88 -2.17 -15.99 -16.03
N LEU A 89 -2.18 -16.02 -17.35
CA LEU A 89 -2.41 -14.82 -18.15
C LEU A 89 -3.52 -15.08 -19.18
N PRO A 90 -4.21 -14.01 -19.62
CA PRO A 90 -5.22 -14.08 -20.67
C PRO A 90 -4.70 -14.76 -21.95
N GLY A 91 -5.59 -15.46 -22.65
CA GLY A 91 -5.23 -16.25 -23.84
C GLY A 91 -4.75 -17.67 -23.52
N GLY A 92 -5.01 -18.16 -22.30
CA GLY A 92 -4.70 -19.53 -21.88
C GLY A 92 -3.21 -19.77 -21.61
N ILE A 93 -2.46 -18.71 -21.27
CA ILE A 93 -1.02 -18.78 -21.01
C ILE A 93 -0.81 -19.25 -19.57
N ARG A 94 -0.13 -20.39 -19.40
CA ARG A 94 0.08 -21.00 -18.08
C ARG A 94 1.56 -21.18 -17.70
N ASN A 95 2.46 -21.06 -18.67
CA ASN A 95 3.89 -21.25 -18.47
C ASN A 95 4.70 -20.30 -19.36
N ASP A 96 6.03 -20.34 -19.17
CA ASP A 96 7.01 -19.55 -19.88
C ASP A 96 7.06 -19.85 -21.39
N ALA A 97 6.88 -21.11 -21.79
CA ALA A 97 6.85 -21.51 -23.20
C ALA A 97 5.61 -20.96 -23.94
N ASP A 98 4.44 -20.98 -23.29
CA ASP A 98 3.21 -20.39 -23.79
C ASP A 98 3.38 -18.87 -23.95
N LEU A 99 3.90 -18.20 -22.92
CA LEU A 99 4.15 -16.76 -22.95
C LEU A 99 5.12 -16.39 -24.06
N TYR A 100 6.23 -17.11 -24.18
CA TYR A 100 7.22 -16.86 -25.23
C TYR A 100 6.60 -17.00 -26.63
N SER A 101 5.86 -18.08 -26.86
CA SER A 101 5.17 -18.34 -28.12
C SER A 101 4.14 -17.25 -28.44
N PHE A 102 3.37 -16.83 -27.45
CA PHE A 102 2.39 -15.75 -27.58
C PHE A 102 3.04 -14.42 -27.97
N LEU A 103 4.15 -14.06 -27.32
CA LEU A 103 4.89 -12.82 -27.61
C LEU A 103 5.54 -12.85 -29.00
N VAL A 104 6.19 -13.95 -29.37
CA VAL A 104 6.82 -14.11 -30.70
C VAL A 104 5.78 -14.00 -31.81
N ASN A 105 4.60 -14.58 -31.62
CA ASN A 105 3.50 -14.51 -32.57
C ASN A 105 2.71 -13.19 -32.50
N LYS A 106 3.10 -12.25 -31.64
CA LYS A 106 2.39 -10.97 -31.42
C LYS A 106 0.90 -11.17 -31.11
N GLY A 107 0.60 -12.16 -30.26
CA GLY A 107 -0.76 -12.48 -29.88
C GLY A 107 -1.47 -11.32 -29.18
N ASP A 108 -2.79 -11.27 -29.35
CA ASP A 108 -3.70 -10.40 -28.60
C ASP A 108 -4.80 -11.28 -28.00
N ALA A 109 -4.88 -11.31 -26.68
CA ALA A 109 -5.84 -12.10 -25.91
C ALA A 109 -7.12 -11.33 -25.59
N ARG A 110 -7.37 -10.21 -26.28
CA ARG A 110 -8.59 -9.43 -26.11
C ARG A 110 -9.81 -10.23 -26.54
N GLY A 111 -10.69 -10.49 -25.59
CA GLY A 111 -11.95 -11.21 -25.79
C GLY A 111 -13.18 -10.36 -25.44
N PRO A 112 -14.38 -10.80 -25.83
CA PRO A 112 -15.61 -10.26 -25.28
C PRO A 112 -15.70 -10.56 -23.78
N THR A 113 -16.38 -9.71 -23.01
CA THR A 113 -16.64 -9.97 -21.59
C THR A 113 -17.42 -11.29 -21.42
N PRO A 114 -16.92 -12.23 -20.59
CA PRO A 114 -17.61 -13.49 -20.32
C PRO A 114 -19.01 -13.27 -19.73
N LYS A 115 -20.00 -14.02 -20.24
CA LYS A 115 -21.42 -13.85 -19.86
C LYS A 115 -21.72 -14.25 -18.41
N ASP A 116 -20.90 -15.12 -17.86
CA ASP A 116 -20.92 -15.61 -16.48
C ASP A 116 -20.32 -14.60 -15.49
N ARG A 117 -19.52 -13.61 -15.94
CA ARG A 117 -18.99 -12.54 -15.08
C ARG A 117 -20.06 -11.52 -14.71
N PHE A 118 -20.66 -10.87 -15.71
CA PHE A 118 -21.77 -9.95 -15.56
C PHE A 118 -22.41 -9.63 -16.93
N ASN A 119 -23.63 -9.11 -16.91
CA ASN A 119 -24.32 -8.70 -18.14
C ASN A 119 -23.74 -7.39 -18.70
N ILE A 120 -22.73 -7.49 -19.55
CA ILE A 120 -22.05 -6.34 -20.18
C ILE A 120 -23.00 -5.43 -20.96
N ASP A 121 -24.08 -5.97 -21.56
CA ASP A 121 -25.02 -5.19 -22.34
C ASP A 121 -25.82 -4.20 -21.49
N SER A 122 -26.05 -4.52 -20.20
CA SER A 122 -26.71 -3.62 -19.25
C SER A 122 -25.82 -2.45 -18.80
N TYR A 123 -24.49 -2.60 -18.88
CA TYR A 123 -23.53 -1.59 -18.43
C TYR A 123 -22.86 -0.83 -19.57
N TYR A 124 -23.01 -1.27 -20.82
CA TYR A 124 -22.34 -0.65 -21.96
C TYR A 124 -22.95 0.70 -22.36
N ASN A 125 -22.11 1.73 -22.52
CA ASN A 125 -22.51 2.99 -23.13
C ASN A 125 -21.36 3.65 -23.90
N ALA A 126 -21.55 3.86 -25.21
CA ALA A 126 -20.53 4.48 -26.07
C ALA A 126 -20.19 5.93 -25.72
N HIS A 127 -21.04 6.63 -24.95
CA HIS A 127 -20.88 8.03 -24.58
C HIS A 127 -20.29 8.24 -23.17
N ASN A 128 -19.74 7.19 -22.55
CA ASN A 128 -19.06 7.24 -21.25
C ASN A 128 -19.89 7.92 -20.14
N LYS A 129 -21.16 7.52 -20.02
CA LYS A 129 -22.03 8.04 -18.95
C LYS A 129 -21.52 7.54 -17.59
N PRO A 130 -21.68 8.31 -16.49
CA PRO A 130 -21.36 7.82 -15.15
C PRO A 130 -22.03 6.47 -14.86
N GLY A 131 -21.27 5.51 -14.31
CA GLY A 131 -21.76 4.16 -14.00
C GLY A 131 -21.85 3.20 -15.18
N THR A 132 -21.29 3.56 -16.35
CA THR A 132 -21.28 2.71 -17.56
C THR A 132 -19.86 2.40 -18.02
N ILE A 133 -19.73 1.40 -18.89
CA ILE A 133 -18.48 0.93 -19.47
C ILE A 133 -18.49 1.23 -20.97
N ILE A 134 -17.38 1.78 -21.49
CA ILE A 134 -17.26 2.18 -22.91
C ILE A 134 -16.87 1.04 -23.85
N THR A 135 -16.48 -0.11 -23.32
CA THR A 135 -16.00 -1.28 -24.06
C THR A 135 -16.73 -2.53 -23.61
N LYS A 136 -17.01 -3.44 -24.55
CA LYS A 136 -17.53 -4.79 -24.27
C LYS A 136 -16.43 -5.87 -24.27
N HIS A 137 -15.18 -5.44 -24.38
CA HIS A 137 -14.03 -6.31 -24.51
C HIS A 137 -13.04 -6.01 -23.40
N GLY A 138 -12.30 -7.05 -23.00
CA GLY A 138 -11.25 -6.98 -22.01
C GLY A 138 -10.33 -8.20 -22.16
N TYR A 139 -9.49 -8.41 -21.15
CA TYR A 139 -8.62 -9.56 -21.07
C TYR A 139 -9.03 -10.37 -19.85
N TYR A 140 -9.35 -11.64 -20.07
CA TYR A 140 -9.91 -12.52 -19.05
C TYR A 140 -9.12 -13.82 -19.01
N LEU A 141 -9.18 -14.50 -17.88
CA LEU A 141 -8.67 -15.86 -17.74
C LEU A 141 -9.76 -16.80 -18.25
N ASP A 142 -9.59 -17.30 -19.47
CA ASP A 142 -10.62 -18.06 -20.19
C ASP A 142 -10.64 -19.55 -19.79
N ASP A 143 -9.59 -20.01 -19.10
CA ASP A 143 -9.31 -21.41 -18.77
C ASP A 143 -9.26 -21.68 -17.24
N VAL A 144 -9.62 -20.70 -16.43
CA VAL A 144 -9.64 -20.84 -14.97
C VAL A 144 -11.06 -21.08 -14.50
N ASP A 145 -11.34 -22.33 -14.16
CA ASP A 145 -12.54 -22.66 -13.39
C ASP A 145 -12.32 -22.27 -11.93
N PHE A 146 -12.78 -21.09 -11.54
CA PHE A 146 -12.65 -20.57 -10.17
C PHE A 146 -13.37 -21.44 -9.11
N SER A 147 -14.20 -22.41 -9.54
CA SER A 147 -14.82 -23.40 -8.64
C SER A 147 -13.91 -24.60 -8.35
N ARG A 148 -12.89 -24.83 -9.18
CA ARG A 148 -11.95 -25.95 -9.03
C ARG A 148 -10.68 -25.46 -8.37
N PHE A 149 -10.38 -26.05 -7.22
CA PHE A 149 -9.16 -25.83 -6.45
C PHE A 149 -8.77 -27.16 -5.82
N ASP A 150 -7.51 -27.57 -5.99
CA ASP A 150 -7.03 -28.83 -5.42
C ASP A 150 -6.74 -28.67 -3.92
N VAL A 151 -7.76 -28.92 -3.11
CA VAL A 151 -7.67 -28.87 -1.65
C VAL A 151 -6.68 -29.91 -1.10
N SER A 152 -6.43 -31.01 -1.81
CA SER A 152 -5.59 -32.10 -1.30
C SER A 152 -4.10 -31.71 -1.18
N MET A 153 -3.69 -30.67 -1.90
CA MET A 153 -2.34 -30.12 -1.85
C MET A 153 -2.10 -29.17 -0.66
N PHE A 154 -3.17 -28.69 -0.02
CA PHE A 154 -3.12 -27.66 1.02
C PHE A 154 -3.78 -28.15 2.31
N ASN A 155 -3.39 -27.58 3.46
CA ASN A 155 -3.94 -28.00 4.74
C ASN A 155 -5.21 -27.22 5.09
N MET A 156 -6.18 -27.19 4.16
CA MET A 156 -7.40 -26.39 4.27
C MET A 156 -8.65 -27.25 4.37
N THR A 157 -9.64 -26.76 5.10
CA THR A 157 -10.96 -27.42 5.16
C THR A 157 -11.83 -27.01 3.96
N GLN A 158 -12.78 -27.85 3.55
CA GLN A 158 -13.73 -27.49 2.48
C GLN A 158 -14.53 -26.21 2.81
N ALA A 159 -14.85 -25.99 4.09
CA ALA A 159 -15.55 -24.79 4.54
C ALA A 159 -14.70 -23.52 4.39
N GLU A 160 -13.40 -23.62 4.65
CA GLU A 160 -12.46 -22.52 4.42
C GLU A 160 -12.29 -22.25 2.93
N VAL A 161 -12.08 -23.30 2.12
CA VAL A 161 -11.88 -23.17 0.67
C VAL A 161 -13.08 -22.50 0.01
N ALA A 162 -14.31 -22.85 0.39
CA ALA A 162 -15.52 -22.23 -0.16
C ALA A 162 -15.58 -20.71 0.02
N ARG A 163 -14.87 -20.16 1.01
CA ARG A 163 -14.88 -18.72 1.35
C ARG A 163 -13.64 -17.96 0.90
N LEU A 164 -12.58 -18.68 0.52
CA LEU A 164 -11.36 -18.06 -0.03
C LEU A 164 -11.67 -17.30 -1.31
N ASP A 165 -11.06 -16.13 -1.42
CA ASP A 165 -10.97 -15.37 -2.66
C ASP A 165 -10.37 -16.24 -3.77
N PRO A 166 -11.01 -16.31 -4.95
CA PRO A 166 -10.42 -16.92 -6.14
C PRO A 166 -8.97 -16.48 -6.41
N ASN A 167 -8.61 -15.22 -6.14
CA ASN A 167 -7.23 -14.73 -6.28
C ASN A 167 -6.26 -15.43 -5.33
N GLN A 168 -6.67 -15.69 -4.07
CA GLN A 168 -5.86 -16.43 -3.11
C GLN A 168 -5.65 -17.88 -3.56
N ARG A 169 -6.71 -18.53 -4.05
CA ARG A 169 -6.64 -19.92 -4.55
C ARG A 169 -5.69 -20.02 -5.74
N LEU A 170 -5.86 -19.14 -6.72
CA LEU A 170 -5.04 -19.11 -7.92
C LEU A 170 -3.57 -18.83 -7.59
N LEU A 171 -3.31 -17.90 -6.67
CA LEU A 171 -1.96 -17.57 -6.25
C LEU A 171 -1.25 -18.76 -5.61
N LEU A 172 -1.95 -19.55 -4.78
CA LEU A 172 -1.37 -20.74 -4.17
C LEU A 172 -0.94 -21.77 -5.21
N GLU A 173 -1.76 -22.03 -6.23
CA GLU A 173 -1.40 -22.93 -7.34
C GLU A 173 -0.21 -22.39 -8.15
N VAL A 174 -0.22 -21.11 -8.48
CA VAL A 174 0.85 -20.47 -9.27
C VAL A 174 2.19 -20.49 -8.53
N VAL A 175 2.20 -20.29 -7.21
CA VAL A 175 3.40 -20.41 -6.39
C VAL A 175 3.94 -21.84 -6.40
N ARG A 176 3.06 -22.85 -6.38
CA ARG A 176 3.47 -24.26 -6.50
C ARG A 176 4.20 -24.50 -7.80
N GLU A 177 3.61 -24.07 -8.90
CA GLU A 177 4.17 -24.23 -10.24
C GLU A 177 5.50 -23.49 -10.38
N ALA A 178 5.65 -22.32 -9.76
CA ALA A 178 6.91 -21.59 -9.73
C ALA A 178 8.02 -22.39 -9.02
N PHE A 179 7.71 -23.02 -7.89
CA PHE A 179 8.65 -23.92 -7.20
C PHE A 179 9.00 -25.15 -8.03
N GLU A 180 8.01 -25.76 -8.68
CA GLU A 180 8.21 -26.94 -9.54
C GLU A 180 9.05 -26.60 -10.78
N ASN A 181 8.80 -25.44 -11.41
CA ASN A 181 9.59 -24.93 -12.52
C ASN A 181 11.05 -24.64 -12.11
N ALA A 182 11.27 -24.15 -10.87
CA ALA A 182 12.60 -23.98 -10.31
C ALA A 182 13.29 -25.31 -9.95
N GLY A 183 12.57 -26.44 -9.98
CA GLY A 183 13.07 -27.73 -9.50
C GLY A 183 13.30 -27.78 -7.99
N GLU A 184 12.69 -26.87 -7.22
CA GLU A 184 12.88 -26.78 -5.78
C GLU A 184 11.76 -27.50 -5.02
N GLY A 185 12.09 -28.67 -4.45
CA GLY A 185 11.15 -29.45 -3.63
C GLY A 185 11.26 -29.23 -2.13
N ASN A 186 12.32 -28.57 -1.64
CA ASN A 186 12.66 -28.52 -0.22
C ASN A 186 12.54 -27.10 0.35
N PHE A 187 11.37 -26.47 0.26
CA PHE A 187 11.15 -25.09 0.74
C PHE A 187 10.71 -25.00 2.21
N ARG A 188 10.20 -26.10 2.79
CA ARG A 188 9.59 -26.09 4.14
C ARG A 188 10.63 -25.79 5.23
N GLY A 189 10.29 -24.89 6.12
CA GLY A 189 11.11 -24.45 7.25
C GLY A 189 12.29 -23.53 6.88
N LYS A 190 12.47 -23.21 5.59
CA LYS A 190 13.57 -22.34 5.13
C LYS A 190 13.26 -20.86 5.31
N ASP A 191 14.32 -20.06 5.41
CA ASP A 191 14.25 -18.60 5.45
C ASP A 191 13.96 -18.03 4.05
N ILE A 192 12.68 -18.12 3.66
CA ILE A 192 12.18 -17.65 2.36
C ILE A 192 11.09 -16.61 2.62
N GLY A 193 11.30 -15.39 2.11
CA GLY A 193 10.31 -14.32 2.16
C GLY A 193 9.23 -14.48 1.07
N SER A 194 8.01 -14.08 1.38
CA SER A 194 6.89 -14.00 0.43
C SER A 194 6.45 -12.56 0.29
N PHE A 195 6.46 -12.04 -0.94
CA PHE A 195 6.10 -10.67 -1.25
C PHE A 195 5.04 -10.68 -2.35
N VAL A 196 3.86 -10.13 -2.08
CA VAL A 196 2.73 -10.14 -3.01
C VAL A 196 2.23 -8.72 -3.20
N GLY A 197 2.14 -8.30 -4.45
CA GLY A 197 1.41 -7.11 -4.85
C GLY A 197 0.00 -7.48 -5.24
N VAL A 198 -0.99 -6.92 -4.55
CA VAL A 198 -2.40 -7.06 -4.89
C VAL A 198 -3.02 -5.68 -4.95
N PHE A 199 -3.99 -5.56 -5.83
CA PHE A 199 -4.80 -4.38 -5.98
C PHE A 199 -6.22 -4.85 -6.29
N THR A 200 -7.20 -4.14 -5.77
CA THR A 200 -8.65 -4.43 -5.80
C THR A 200 -9.14 -5.42 -4.74
N GLU A 201 -10.27 -5.05 -4.12
CA GLU A 201 -10.96 -5.79 -3.06
C GLU A 201 -12.37 -6.23 -3.54
N ASP A 202 -12.51 -6.53 -4.83
CA ASP A 202 -13.79 -6.79 -5.48
C ASP A 202 -14.52 -8.02 -4.90
N TRP A 203 -13.76 -9.05 -4.51
CA TRP A 203 -14.31 -10.21 -3.80
C TRP A 203 -14.81 -9.85 -2.39
N GLN A 204 -14.09 -8.98 -1.69
CA GLN A 204 -14.51 -8.46 -0.39
C GLN A 204 -15.81 -7.65 -0.53
N ASP A 205 -15.91 -6.79 -1.54
CA ASP A 205 -17.12 -6.02 -1.84
C ASP A 205 -18.30 -6.92 -2.19
N LEU A 206 -18.07 -7.99 -2.98
CA LEU A 206 -19.10 -8.97 -3.32
C LEU A 206 -19.63 -9.70 -2.08
N GLN A 207 -18.76 -10.18 -1.20
CA GLN A 207 -19.17 -10.85 0.03
C GLN A 207 -19.89 -9.90 0.99
N ASN A 208 -19.50 -8.63 1.03
CA ASN A 208 -20.12 -7.64 1.92
C ASN A 208 -21.52 -7.20 1.45
N LYS A 209 -21.93 -7.51 0.21
CA LYS A 209 -23.28 -7.20 -0.28
C LYS A 209 -24.37 -8.03 0.44
N ASP A 210 -24.04 -9.21 0.95
CA ASP A 210 -24.95 -10.04 1.73
C ASP A 210 -24.53 -10.07 3.20
N ILE A 211 -25.09 -9.15 3.99
CA ILE A 211 -24.79 -8.99 5.42
C ILE A 211 -25.26 -10.20 6.24
N GLY A 212 -26.21 -11.00 5.72
CA GLY A 212 -26.76 -12.17 6.41
C GLY A 212 -25.85 -13.40 6.37
N ASP A 213 -24.87 -13.41 5.47
CA ASP A 213 -24.00 -14.55 5.20
C ASP A 213 -22.67 -14.49 5.99
N PHE A 214 -22.68 -13.95 7.21
CA PHE A 214 -21.48 -13.87 8.04
C PHE A 214 -21.04 -15.26 8.50
N ALA A 215 -19.95 -15.76 7.90
CA ALA A 215 -19.42 -17.09 8.14
C ALA A 215 -18.01 -17.07 8.76
N PRO A 216 -17.61 -18.14 9.46
CA PRO A 216 -16.20 -18.36 9.80
C PRO A 216 -15.30 -18.26 8.55
N TYR A 217 -14.06 -17.83 8.74
CA TYR A 217 -13.05 -17.65 7.69
C TYR A 217 -13.25 -16.48 6.71
N GLN A 218 -14.33 -15.70 6.80
CA GLN A 218 -14.53 -14.57 5.89
C GLN A 218 -13.41 -13.52 5.94
N VAL A 219 -12.94 -13.17 7.14
CA VAL A 219 -11.90 -12.14 7.30
C VAL A 219 -10.61 -12.57 6.61
N ILE A 220 -10.14 -13.78 6.90
CA ILE A 220 -8.91 -14.31 6.30
C ILE A 220 -9.10 -14.71 4.82
N GLY A 221 -10.34 -14.92 4.39
CA GLY A 221 -10.67 -15.37 3.05
C GLY A 221 -10.61 -14.29 1.99
N LYS A 222 -10.71 -13.01 2.36
CA LYS A 222 -10.87 -11.89 1.40
C LYS A 222 -9.91 -10.73 1.59
N MET A 223 -9.15 -10.68 2.68
CA MET A 223 -8.25 -9.55 2.95
C MET A 223 -6.93 -9.67 2.19
N ASP A 224 -6.53 -8.57 1.56
CA ASP A 224 -5.33 -8.44 0.71
C ASP A 224 -4.02 -8.80 1.42
N PHE A 225 -3.86 -8.35 2.68
CA PHE A 225 -2.64 -8.63 3.45
C PHE A 225 -2.46 -10.12 3.80
N VAL A 226 -3.50 -10.95 3.62
CA VAL A 226 -3.45 -12.37 3.92
C VAL A 226 -2.74 -13.15 2.83
N LEU A 227 -2.70 -12.67 1.58
CA LEU A 227 -2.11 -13.38 0.44
C LEU A 227 -0.65 -13.80 0.70
N GLY A 228 0.22 -12.84 1.08
CA GLY A 228 1.62 -13.13 1.37
C GLY A 228 1.82 -14.06 2.57
N ASN A 229 1.06 -13.81 3.64
CA ASN A 229 1.11 -14.61 4.88
C ASN A 229 0.59 -16.03 4.68
N ARG A 230 -0.43 -16.22 3.85
CA ARG A 230 -1.02 -17.53 3.56
C ARG A 230 -0.05 -18.38 2.74
N ILE A 231 0.67 -17.80 1.78
CA ILE A 231 1.77 -18.51 1.10
C ILE A 231 2.78 -18.98 2.14
N ALA A 232 3.24 -18.09 3.02
CA ALA A 232 4.22 -18.48 4.04
C ALA A 232 3.68 -19.60 4.96
N TYR A 233 2.40 -19.55 5.33
CA TYR A 233 1.76 -20.57 6.17
C TYR A 233 1.65 -21.93 5.48
N GLU A 234 1.07 -22.00 4.27
CA GLU A 234 0.82 -23.27 3.56
C GLU A 234 2.14 -23.96 3.16
N TYR A 235 3.13 -23.18 2.75
CA TYR A 235 4.44 -23.68 2.32
C TYR A 235 5.47 -23.78 3.47
N ASP A 236 5.11 -23.41 4.71
CA ASP A 236 6.02 -23.35 5.88
C ASP A 236 7.28 -22.52 5.59
N LEU A 237 7.13 -21.33 5.00
CA LEU A 237 8.22 -20.41 4.74
C LEU A 237 8.46 -19.51 5.96
N ARG A 238 9.71 -19.37 6.38
CA ARG A 238 10.12 -18.67 7.60
C ARG A 238 10.99 -17.46 7.30
N GLY A 239 10.58 -16.68 6.30
CA GLY A 239 11.30 -15.49 5.84
C GLY A 239 11.68 -14.50 6.95
N PRO A 240 12.54 -13.53 6.65
CA PRO A 240 13.13 -12.64 7.64
C PRO A 240 12.05 -11.85 8.40
N ARG A 241 12.20 -11.76 9.73
CA ARG A 241 11.33 -10.97 10.62
C ARG A 241 11.78 -9.52 10.73
#